data_AF-A0A2D5W1H6-F1
#
_entry.id   AF-A0A2D5W1H6-F1
#
_cell.length_a   1.000
_cell.length_b   1.000
_cell.length_c   1.000
_cell.angle_alpha   90.00
_cell.angle_beta   90.00
_cell.angle_gamma   90.00
#
_symmetry.space_group_name_H-M   'P 1'
#
loop_
_entity.id
_entity.type
_entity.pdbx_description
1 polymer ?
#
loop_
_entity_poly.entity_id
_entity_poly.type
_entity_poly.pdbx_seq_one_letter_code
_entity_poly.pdbx_strand_id
1 'polypeptide(L)'
;MLVPIAWTAFFLLAASFPLIFPGRTPDDQLVASVTFGIGWILTIAPLAFTGAIGHHPARRSIFDIYPIDAKSILVGLFFFAAHIFINTLFGWLAYLFFWIAWIRTVIAISEAVEPSCGRWLLPITPEAYVSSKVAEGWQKKEDRFGTACLAVGPEVGDSKIIIEGVRHRTGTYLAVSLLGRSGYRYDPFQKRLHNPIPEDILSEPPIEITNLQWQKDEF
;
A
#
# COMPACT_ATOMS: atom_id res chain seq x y z
N MET A 1 1.51 9.55 -7.87
CA MET A 1 0.45 9.44 -6.84
C MET A 1 0.28 10.65 -5.94
N LEU A 2 1.25 11.57 -5.85
CA LEU A 2 1.16 12.70 -4.91
C LEU A 2 0.22 13.83 -5.34
N VAL A 3 -0.03 13.99 -6.66
CA VAL A 3 -0.80 15.13 -7.18
C VAL A 3 -2.26 15.17 -6.67
N PRO A 4 -3.03 14.06 -6.63
CA PRO A 4 -4.36 14.07 -6.04
C PRO A 4 -4.34 14.35 -4.53
N ILE A 5 -3.36 13.79 -3.81
CA ILE A 5 -3.20 13.97 -2.36
C ILE A 5 -2.83 15.42 -2.02
N ALA A 6 -2.08 16.12 -2.87
CA ALA A 6 -1.69 17.51 -2.64
C ALA A 6 -2.89 18.46 -2.43
N TRP A 7 -4.03 18.18 -3.08
CA TRP A 7 -5.24 18.99 -2.95
C TRP A 7 -6.17 18.56 -1.81
N THR A 8 -5.94 17.39 -1.21
CA THR A 8 -6.82 16.86 -0.15
C THR A 8 -6.89 17.81 1.05
N ALA A 9 -5.76 18.35 1.49
CA ALA A 9 -5.70 19.33 2.58
C ALA A 9 -6.55 20.57 2.29
N PHE A 10 -6.49 21.09 1.06
CA PHE A 10 -7.29 22.24 0.64
C PHE A 10 -8.79 21.95 0.76
N PHE A 11 -9.25 20.81 0.23
CA PHE A 11 -10.67 20.44 0.30
C PHE A 11 -11.11 20.15 1.74
N LEU A 12 -10.29 19.46 2.53
CA LEU A 12 -10.60 19.25 3.95
C LEU A 12 -10.74 20.60 4.65
N LEU A 13 -9.83 21.55 4.47
CA LEU A 13 -9.91 22.88 5.09
C LEU A 13 -11.14 23.64 4.61
N ALA A 14 -11.40 23.66 3.31
CA ALA A 14 -12.54 24.34 2.71
C ALA A 14 -13.88 23.82 3.25
N ALA A 15 -13.97 22.56 3.66
CA ALA A 15 -15.17 22.00 4.27
C ALA A 15 -15.57 22.68 5.60
N SER A 16 -14.64 23.32 6.30
CA SER A 16 -14.93 24.04 7.55
C SER A 16 -15.56 25.43 7.32
N PHE A 17 -15.31 26.06 6.18
CA PHE A 17 -15.67 27.46 5.93
C PHE A 17 -17.19 27.72 6.00
N PRO A 18 -18.05 26.93 5.34
CA PRO A 18 -19.50 27.14 5.44
C PRO A 18 -20.03 26.98 6.87
N LEU A 19 -19.36 26.17 7.70
CA LEU A 19 -19.77 25.90 9.09
C LEU A 19 -19.32 26.99 10.06
N ILE A 20 -18.19 27.66 9.79
CA ILE A 20 -17.70 28.81 10.59
C ILE A 20 -18.44 30.10 10.22
N PHE A 21 -18.77 30.26 8.94
CA PHE A 21 -19.42 31.46 8.40
C PHE A 21 -20.77 31.12 7.76
N PRO A 22 -21.79 30.76 8.58
CA PRO A 22 -23.08 30.33 8.07
C PRO A 22 -23.83 31.46 7.33
N GLY A 23 -24.71 31.07 6.40
CA GLY A 23 -25.53 31.94 5.58
C GLY A 23 -24.80 32.57 4.39
N ARG A 24 -23.61 32.05 4.03
CA ARG A 24 -22.77 32.58 2.94
C ARG A 24 -22.72 31.69 1.71
N THR A 25 -23.30 30.50 1.77
CA THR A 25 -23.50 29.62 0.62
C THR A 25 -24.98 29.28 0.45
N PRO A 26 -25.41 28.75 -0.71
CA PRO A 26 -26.80 28.34 -0.92
C PRO A 26 -27.28 27.27 0.08
N ASP A 27 -26.37 26.38 0.51
CA ASP A 27 -26.59 25.34 1.52
C ASP A 27 -25.24 25.00 2.17
N ASP A 28 -25.00 25.54 3.37
CA ASP A 28 -23.72 25.41 4.05
C ASP A 28 -23.38 23.97 4.41
N GLN A 29 -24.40 23.16 4.75
CA GLN A 29 -24.21 21.77 5.12
C GLN A 29 -23.86 20.91 3.90
N LEU A 30 -24.56 21.12 2.78
CA LEU A 30 -24.27 20.42 1.54
C LEU A 30 -22.87 20.75 1.02
N VAL A 31 -22.51 22.04 0.97
CA VAL A 31 -21.19 22.48 0.48
C VAL A 31 -20.06 21.90 1.35
N ALA A 32 -20.21 21.96 2.68
CA ALA A 32 -19.26 21.35 3.61
C ALA A 32 -19.12 19.84 3.38
N SER A 33 -20.25 19.13 3.25
CA SER A 33 -20.27 17.67 3.05
C SER A 33 -19.62 17.25 1.73
N VAL A 34 -19.92 17.94 0.63
CA VAL A 34 -19.34 17.66 -0.69
C VAL A 34 -17.83 17.89 -0.66
N THR A 35 -17.39 19.00 -0.06
CA THR A 35 -15.98 19.36 -0.04
C THR A 35 -15.18 18.40 0.85
N PHE A 36 -15.73 18.01 2.00
CA PHE A 36 -15.17 16.96 2.85
C PHE A 36 -15.07 15.61 2.11
N GLY A 37 -16.15 15.23 1.40
CA GLY A 37 -16.20 14.01 0.59
C GLY A 37 -15.13 14.01 -0.51
N ILE A 38 -14.96 15.12 -1.24
CA ILE A 38 -13.90 15.26 -2.25
C ILE A 38 -12.51 15.07 -1.62
N GLY A 39 -12.25 15.69 -0.46
CA GLY A 39 -10.99 15.54 0.25
C GLY A 39 -10.65 14.07 0.57
N TRP A 40 -11.63 13.29 1.04
CA TRP A 40 -11.43 11.86 1.32
C TRP A 40 -11.37 11.00 0.06
N ILE A 41 -12.15 11.29 -0.97
CA ILE A 41 -12.07 10.60 -2.27
C ILE A 41 -10.68 10.76 -2.86
N LEU A 42 -10.13 11.98 -2.87
CA LEU A 42 -8.79 12.26 -3.37
C LEU A 42 -7.68 11.59 -2.52
N THR A 43 -7.97 11.26 -1.25
CA THR A 43 -7.06 10.50 -0.38
C THR A 43 -7.11 9.01 -0.67
N ILE A 44 -8.32 8.43 -0.78
CA ILE A 44 -8.54 6.98 -0.85
C ILE A 44 -8.42 6.43 -2.27
N ALA A 45 -8.98 7.14 -3.26
CA ALA A 45 -9.06 6.64 -4.64
C ALA A 45 -7.69 6.28 -5.24
N PRO A 46 -6.62 7.10 -5.08
CA PRO A 46 -5.30 6.72 -5.57
C PRO A 46 -4.82 5.39 -4.97
N LEU A 47 -4.99 5.20 -3.65
CA LEU A 47 -4.58 3.98 -2.94
C LEU A 47 -5.35 2.75 -3.42
N ALA A 48 -6.63 2.92 -3.72
CA ALA A 48 -7.46 1.88 -4.32
C ALA A 48 -6.94 1.48 -5.71
N PHE A 49 -6.64 2.46 -6.57
CA PHE A 49 -6.18 2.21 -7.93
C PHE A 49 -4.79 1.58 -8.02
N THR A 50 -3.91 1.79 -7.03
CA THR A 50 -2.63 1.08 -6.96
C THR A 50 -2.71 -0.28 -6.28
N GLY A 51 -3.89 -0.66 -5.79
CA GLY A 51 -4.08 -1.91 -5.05
C GLY A 51 -3.43 -1.89 -3.65
N ALA A 52 -3.08 -0.71 -3.12
CA ALA A 52 -2.43 -0.57 -1.83
C ALA A 52 -3.33 -1.03 -0.67
N ILE A 53 -4.63 -0.75 -0.78
CA ILE A 53 -5.66 -1.22 0.14
C ILE A 53 -6.35 -2.52 -0.34
N GLY A 54 -5.80 -3.13 -1.39
CA GLY A 54 -6.31 -4.37 -1.98
C GLY A 54 -5.85 -5.62 -1.21
N HIS A 55 -6.25 -6.79 -1.70
CA HIS A 55 -5.78 -8.06 -1.14
C HIS A 55 -4.39 -8.39 -1.70
N HIS A 56 -3.36 -8.39 -0.85
CA HIS A 56 -2.00 -8.77 -1.21
C HIS A 56 -1.30 -9.58 -0.08
N PRO A 57 -0.27 -10.39 -0.39
CA PRO A 57 0.33 -11.31 0.58
C PRO A 57 0.94 -10.67 1.84
N ALA A 58 1.43 -9.43 1.75
CA ALA A 58 2.01 -8.70 2.88
C ALA A 58 0.97 -8.05 3.82
N ARG A 59 -0.32 -8.18 3.51
CA ARG A 59 -1.40 -7.66 4.34
C ARG A 59 -1.55 -8.51 5.61
N ARG A 60 -1.69 -7.87 6.78
CA ARG A 60 -1.75 -8.60 8.06
C ARG A 60 -3.11 -9.22 8.37
N SER A 61 -4.20 -8.64 7.85
CA SER A 61 -5.57 -9.07 8.12
C SER A 61 -6.52 -8.60 7.02
N ILE A 62 -7.68 -9.25 6.89
CA ILE A 62 -8.75 -8.85 5.96
C ILE A 62 -9.34 -7.45 6.24
N PHE A 63 -9.07 -6.87 7.41
CA PHE A 63 -9.47 -5.52 7.81
C PHE A 63 -8.31 -4.52 7.79
N ASP A 64 -7.11 -4.94 7.40
CA ASP A 64 -5.96 -4.06 7.32
C ASP A 64 -6.08 -3.15 6.09
N ILE A 65 -6.32 -1.86 6.29
CA ILE A 65 -6.44 -0.86 5.22
C ILE A 65 -5.25 0.09 5.19
N TYR A 66 -4.11 -0.31 5.77
CA TYR A 66 -2.87 0.44 5.69
C TYR A 66 -2.56 0.84 4.24
N PRO A 67 -2.14 2.09 3.95
CA PRO A 67 -1.68 3.13 4.88
C PRO A 67 -2.76 4.02 5.51
N ILE A 68 -4.06 3.74 5.29
CA ILE A 68 -5.14 4.54 5.87
C ILE A 68 -5.21 4.33 7.39
N ASP A 69 -5.23 5.42 8.17
CA ASP A 69 -5.35 5.37 9.63
C ASP A 69 -6.79 5.08 10.08
N ALA A 70 -7.17 3.80 9.99
CA ALA A 70 -8.49 3.31 10.39
C ALA A 70 -8.85 3.66 11.85
N LYS A 71 -7.87 3.69 12.76
CA LYS A 71 -8.12 3.95 14.18
C LYS A 71 -8.68 5.35 14.40
N SER A 72 -8.02 6.36 13.83
CA SER A 72 -8.49 7.74 13.97
C SER A 72 -9.79 7.98 13.19
N ILE A 73 -9.99 7.33 12.04
CA ILE A 73 -11.27 7.37 11.32
C ILE A 73 -12.41 6.84 12.19
N LEU A 74 -12.23 5.69 12.86
CA LEU A 74 -13.25 5.12 13.74
C LEU A 74 -13.61 6.05 14.90
N VAL A 75 -12.61 6.69 15.51
CA VAL A 75 -12.85 7.69 16.56
C VAL A 75 -13.58 8.92 16.02
N GLY A 76 -13.20 9.40 14.82
CA GLY A 76 -13.91 10.48 14.13
C GLY A 76 -15.37 10.14 13.84
N LEU A 77 -15.65 8.92 13.35
CA LEU A 77 -17.01 8.43 13.11
C LEU A 77 -17.83 8.33 14.40
N PHE A 78 -17.21 7.91 15.51
CA PHE A 78 -17.87 7.90 16.82
C PHE A 78 -18.31 9.31 17.25
N PHE A 79 -17.42 10.31 17.14
CA PHE A 79 -17.78 11.70 17.44
C PHE A 79 -18.79 12.28 16.44
N PHE A 80 -18.75 11.85 15.18
CA PHE A 80 -19.74 12.26 14.19
C PHE A 80 -21.14 11.72 14.52
N ALA A 81 -21.25 10.48 15.01
CA ALA A 81 -22.52 9.96 15.51
C ALA A 81 -22.99 10.77 16.74
N ALA A 82 -22.10 11.06 17.69
CA ALA A 82 -22.41 11.90 18.85
C ALA A 82 -22.84 13.33 18.45
N HIS A 83 -22.30 13.87 17.36
CA HIS A 83 -22.72 15.15 16.80
C HIS A 83 -24.19 15.18 16.39
N ILE A 84 -24.67 14.09 15.77
CA ILE A 84 -26.05 13.96 15.30
C ILE A 84 -27.03 13.77 16.47
N PHE A 85 -26.68 12.92 17.44
CA PHE A 85 -27.62 12.49 18.48
C PHE A 85 -27.54 13.25 19.81
N ILE A 86 -26.41 13.90 20.10
CA ILE A 86 -26.13 14.45 21.43
C ILE A 86 -25.91 15.96 21.39
N ASN A 87 -24.88 16.43 20.66
CA ASN A 87 -24.50 17.85 20.67
C ASN A 87 -23.69 18.24 19.43
N THR A 88 -24.03 19.36 18.80
CA THR A 88 -23.36 19.87 17.60
C THR A 88 -21.86 20.11 17.79
N LEU A 89 -21.39 20.41 19.01
CA LEU A 89 -19.97 20.60 19.33
C LEU A 89 -19.11 19.35 19.05
N PHE A 90 -19.68 18.14 19.13
CA PHE A 90 -18.95 16.92 18.77
C PHE A 90 -18.57 16.86 17.29
N GLY A 91 -19.19 17.68 16.44
CA GLY A 91 -18.84 17.77 15.01
C GLY A 91 -17.42 18.30 14.81
N TRP A 92 -17.00 19.26 15.64
CA TRP A 92 -15.63 19.79 15.62
C TRP A 92 -14.61 18.76 16.10
N LEU A 93 -14.97 17.95 17.11
CA LEU A 93 -14.13 16.83 17.55
C LEU A 93 -14.01 15.75 16.48
N ALA A 94 -15.12 15.39 15.82
CA ALA A 94 -15.09 14.46 14.68
C ALA A 94 -14.15 14.98 13.57
N TYR A 95 -14.31 16.25 13.20
CA TYR A 95 -13.49 16.90 12.19
C TYR A 95 -12.00 16.93 12.55
N LEU A 96 -11.65 17.19 13.82
CA LEU A 96 -10.28 17.08 14.32
C LEU A 96 -9.70 15.66 14.14
N PHE A 97 -10.47 14.62 14.47
CA PHE A 97 -10.02 13.23 14.29
C PHE A 97 -9.87 12.83 12.82
N PHE A 98 -10.73 13.35 11.93
CA PHE A 98 -10.54 13.17 10.49
C PHE A 98 -9.26 13.86 9.98
N TRP A 99 -8.90 15.03 10.51
CA TRP A 99 -7.61 15.67 10.23
C TRP A 99 -6.43 14.84 10.72
N ILE A 100 -6.48 14.32 11.96
CA ILE A 100 -5.45 13.45 12.51
C ILE A 100 -5.29 12.19 11.64
N ALA A 101 -6.40 11.58 11.25
CA ALA A 101 -6.41 10.42 10.38
C ALA A 101 -5.75 10.73 9.02
N TRP A 102 -6.09 11.88 8.44
CA TRP A 102 -5.53 12.32 7.18
C TRP A 102 -4.01 12.56 7.28
N ILE A 103 -3.53 13.29 8.30
CA ILE A 103 -2.10 13.57 8.50
C ILE A 103 -1.33 12.24 8.65
N ARG A 104 -1.80 11.33 9.49
CA ARG A 104 -1.17 10.02 9.69
C ARG A 104 -1.18 9.17 8.42
N THR A 105 -2.26 9.23 7.65
CA THR A 105 -2.35 8.56 6.36
C THR A 105 -1.33 9.12 5.38
N VAL A 106 -1.16 10.45 5.30
CA VAL A 106 -0.16 11.08 4.43
C VAL A 106 1.26 10.68 4.84
N ILE A 107 1.58 10.70 6.14
CA ILE A 107 2.90 10.26 6.65
C ILE A 107 3.15 8.79 6.27
N ALA A 108 2.19 7.90 6.52
CA ALA A 108 2.32 6.49 6.19
C ALA A 108 2.46 6.25 4.67
N ILE A 109 1.79 7.04 3.83
CA ILE A 109 1.96 7.01 2.38
C ILE A 109 3.38 7.45 2.01
N SER A 110 3.86 8.56 2.57
CA SER A 110 5.21 9.09 2.33
C SER A 110 6.27 8.06 2.69
N GLU A 111 6.19 7.45 3.87
CA GLU A 111 7.08 6.37 4.29
C GLU A 111 6.97 5.14 3.39
N ALA A 112 5.77 4.83 2.89
CA ALA A 112 5.55 3.69 2.01
C ALA A 112 6.10 3.89 0.59
N VAL A 113 6.29 5.13 0.11
CA VAL A 113 6.82 5.41 -1.24
C VAL A 113 8.27 5.89 -1.24
N GLU A 114 8.85 6.16 -0.07
CA GLU A 114 10.24 6.56 0.08
C GLU A 114 11.26 5.48 -0.36
N PRO A 115 11.07 4.18 -0.07
CA PRO A 115 12.03 3.17 -0.46
C PRO A 115 12.07 2.98 -1.98
N SER A 116 13.24 2.64 -2.52
CA SER A 116 13.37 2.48 -3.98
C SER A 116 12.56 1.30 -4.48
N CYS A 117 11.82 1.52 -5.57
CA CYS A 117 11.14 0.47 -6.30
C CYS A 117 12.14 -0.24 -7.22
N GLY A 118 12.18 -1.58 -7.16
CA GLY A 118 13.05 -2.40 -7.98
C GLY A 118 12.58 -3.84 -8.00
N ARG A 119 13.09 -4.61 -8.96
CA ARG A 119 12.84 -6.05 -9.09
C ARG A 119 14.11 -6.71 -9.56
N TRP A 120 14.49 -7.80 -8.92
CA TRP A 120 15.57 -8.65 -9.41
C TRP A 120 14.98 -9.67 -10.38
N LEU A 121 15.49 -9.71 -11.61
CA LEU A 121 14.90 -10.48 -12.70
C LEU A 121 15.74 -11.70 -13.04
N LEU A 122 15.10 -12.87 -13.12
CA LEU A 122 15.67 -14.09 -13.66
C LEU A 122 14.95 -14.44 -14.96
N PRO A 123 15.62 -14.44 -16.13
CA PRO A 123 15.01 -14.93 -17.37
C PRO A 123 14.72 -16.43 -17.26
N ILE A 124 13.50 -16.84 -17.62
CA ILE A 124 13.06 -18.24 -17.56
C ILE A 124 12.16 -18.61 -18.75
N THR A 125 12.05 -19.91 -19.02
CA THR A 125 10.93 -20.44 -19.81
C THR A 125 9.76 -20.80 -18.89
N PRO A 126 8.49 -20.57 -19.29
CA PRO A 126 7.33 -20.92 -18.48
C PRO A 126 7.31 -22.38 -18.02
N GLU A 127 7.82 -23.30 -18.83
CA GLU A 127 7.87 -24.74 -18.57
C GLU A 127 8.86 -25.05 -17.45
N ALA A 128 9.97 -24.31 -17.35
CA ALA A 128 10.97 -24.48 -16.30
C ALA A 128 10.43 -24.09 -14.91
N TYR A 129 9.42 -23.21 -14.84
CA TYR A 129 8.77 -22.89 -13.56
C TYR A 129 7.90 -24.05 -13.04
N VAL A 130 7.29 -24.85 -13.92
CA VAL A 130 6.41 -25.96 -13.52
C VAL A 130 7.20 -27.00 -12.70
N SER A 131 8.42 -27.31 -13.13
CA SER A 131 9.33 -28.22 -12.43
C SER A 131 10.13 -27.58 -11.30
N SER A 132 9.96 -26.29 -11.05
CA SER A 132 10.73 -25.57 -10.04
C SER A 132 10.33 -25.93 -8.61
N LYS A 133 11.33 -25.95 -7.73
CA LYS A 133 11.17 -26.11 -6.28
C LYS A 133 11.45 -24.79 -5.59
N VAL A 134 10.61 -24.46 -4.61
CA VAL A 134 10.80 -23.32 -3.72
C VAL A 134 11.59 -23.78 -2.49
N ALA A 135 12.45 -22.92 -1.95
CA ALA A 135 13.23 -23.22 -0.76
C ALA A 135 12.34 -23.40 0.49
N GLU A 136 12.89 -23.94 1.57
CA GLU A 136 12.17 -24.06 2.84
C GLU A 136 11.72 -22.69 3.36
N GLY A 137 10.52 -22.61 3.95
CA GLY A 137 9.92 -21.35 4.39
C GLY A 137 9.22 -20.54 3.29
N TRP A 138 9.28 -20.98 2.03
CA TRP A 138 8.52 -20.39 0.94
C TRP A 138 7.22 -21.15 0.66
N GLN A 139 6.18 -20.41 0.30
CA GLN A 139 4.89 -20.94 -0.12
C GLN A 139 4.69 -20.70 -1.61
N LYS A 140 4.66 -21.77 -2.40
CA LYS A 140 4.24 -21.73 -3.81
C LYS A 140 2.73 -21.51 -3.88
N LYS A 141 2.29 -20.45 -4.56
CA LYS A 141 0.88 -20.09 -4.74
C LYS A 141 0.28 -20.68 -6.00
N GLU A 142 1.08 -20.76 -7.05
CA GLU A 142 0.66 -21.22 -8.37
C GLU A 142 1.64 -22.27 -8.89
N ASP A 143 1.12 -23.39 -9.38
CA ASP A 143 1.95 -24.46 -9.99
C ASP A 143 2.32 -24.16 -11.44
N ARG A 144 1.54 -23.30 -12.10
CA ARG A 144 1.75 -22.88 -13.48
C ARG A 144 2.32 -21.47 -13.53
N PHE A 145 3.12 -21.21 -14.55
CA PHE A 145 3.62 -19.86 -14.77
C PHE A 145 2.49 -18.92 -15.21
N GLY A 146 2.38 -17.79 -14.54
CA GLY A 146 1.40 -16.73 -14.83
C GLY A 146 1.94 -15.36 -14.44
N THR A 147 1.28 -14.30 -14.89
CA THR A 147 1.68 -12.90 -14.57
C THR A 147 1.09 -12.44 -13.24
N ALA A 148 1.28 -13.24 -12.20
CA ALA A 148 0.76 -13.03 -10.85
C ALA A 148 1.83 -13.37 -9.80
N CYS A 149 1.47 -13.27 -8.52
CA CYS A 149 2.31 -13.74 -7.43
C CYS A 149 2.37 -15.27 -7.45
N LEU A 150 3.56 -15.80 -7.74
CA LEU A 150 3.85 -17.21 -7.94
C LEU A 150 4.31 -17.89 -6.65
N ALA A 151 5.11 -17.19 -5.83
CA ALA A 151 5.53 -17.65 -4.52
C ALA A 151 5.68 -16.50 -3.53
N VAL A 152 5.50 -16.82 -2.25
CA VAL A 152 5.66 -15.89 -1.12
C VAL A 152 6.66 -16.49 -0.15
N GLY A 153 7.68 -15.71 0.19
CA GLY A 153 8.73 -16.07 1.13
C GLY A 153 8.44 -15.61 2.56
N PRO A 154 9.47 -15.65 3.41
CA PRO A 154 9.36 -15.24 4.81
C PRO A 154 9.04 -13.74 4.97
N GLU A 155 8.58 -13.38 6.16
CA GLU A 155 8.39 -12.00 6.58
C GLU A 155 9.73 -11.34 6.88
N VAL A 156 9.90 -10.11 6.37
CA VAL A 156 11.06 -9.25 6.59
C VAL A 156 10.54 -7.91 7.11
N GLY A 157 10.53 -7.77 8.43
CA GLY A 157 9.90 -6.62 9.10
C GLY A 157 8.41 -6.52 8.79
N ASP A 158 7.99 -5.39 8.21
CA ASP A 158 6.61 -5.13 7.76
C ASP A 158 6.37 -5.51 6.28
N SER A 159 7.30 -6.27 5.67
CA SER A 159 7.25 -6.69 4.27
C SER A 159 7.32 -8.21 4.14
N LYS A 160 7.00 -8.72 2.94
CA LYS A 160 7.26 -10.11 2.54
C LYS A 160 8.08 -10.14 1.27
N ILE A 161 8.98 -11.10 1.15
CA ILE A 161 9.63 -11.34 -0.15
C ILE A 161 8.63 -12.09 -1.04
N ILE A 162 8.48 -11.64 -2.28
CA ILE A 162 7.57 -12.26 -3.23
C ILE A 162 8.29 -12.56 -4.54
N ILE A 163 7.79 -13.60 -5.22
CA ILE A 163 8.16 -13.91 -6.60
C ILE A 163 6.93 -13.78 -7.47
N GLU A 164 7.09 -13.03 -8.55
CA GLU A 164 6.05 -12.80 -9.53
C GLU A 164 6.51 -13.21 -10.93
N GLY A 165 5.59 -13.71 -11.74
CA GLY A 165 5.87 -13.90 -13.15
C GLY A 165 5.71 -12.58 -13.89
N VAL A 166 6.68 -12.25 -14.74
CA VAL A 166 6.66 -11.06 -15.59
C VAL A 166 6.85 -11.49 -17.03
N ARG A 167 5.96 -11.03 -17.92
CA ARG A 167 6.14 -11.14 -19.37
C ARG A 167 6.44 -9.76 -19.90
N HIS A 168 7.55 -9.64 -20.62
CA HIS A 168 7.96 -8.43 -21.31
C HIS A 168 8.22 -8.75 -22.78
N ARG A 169 8.30 -7.74 -23.65
CA ARG A 169 8.57 -7.95 -25.08
C ARG A 169 9.87 -8.71 -25.33
N THR A 170 10.84 -8.59 -24.43
CA THR A 170 12.16 -9.21 -24.49
C THR A 170 12.23 -10.63 -23.96
N GLY A 171 11.17 -11.12 -23.29
CA GLY A 171 11.18 -12.46 -22.72
C GLY A 171 10.24 -12.65 -21.53
N THR A 172 10.38 -13.80 -20.88
CA THR A 172 9.66 -14.17 -19.68
C THR A 172 10.63 -14.22 -18.51
N TYR A 173 10.21 -13.68 -17.36
CA TYR A 173 11.06 -13.50 -16.19
C TYR A 173 10.33 -13.90 -14.92
N LEU A 174 11.09 -14.37 -13.94
CA LEU A 174 10.71 -14.31 -12.54
C LEU A 174 11.24 -13.02 -11.95
N ALA A 175 10.40 -12.31 -11.23
CA ALA A 175 10.75 -11.07 -10.55
C ALA A 175 10.68 -11.28 -9.04
N VAL A 176 11.82 -11.13 -8.36
CA VAL A 176 11.89 -11.06 -6.91
C VAL A 176 11.77 -9.60 -6.49
N SER A 177 10.90 -9.34 -5.51
CA SER A 177 10.76 -8.03 -4.89
C SER A 177 10.31 -8.15 -3.45
N LEU A 178 10.54 -7.09 -2.69
CA LEU A 178 9.91 -6.92 -1.39
C LEU A 178 8.52 -6.32 -1.56
N LEU A 179 7.52 -6.94 -0.96
CA LEU A 179 6.16 -6.40 -0.90
C LEU A 179 5.92 -5.82 0.49
N GLY A 180 5.74 -4.50 0.56
CA GLY A 180 5.37 -3.82 1.80
C GLY A 180 3.94 -4.08 2.22
N ARG A 181 3.63 -3.85 3.51
CA ARG A 181 2.25 -3.84 4.04
C ARG A 181 1.31 -2.89 3.28
N SER A 182 1.85 -1.84 2.67
CA SER A 182 1.14 -0.87 1.80
C SER A 182 0.86 -1.39 0.39
N GLY A 183 1.31 -2.59 0.03
CA GLY A 183 1.17 -3.16 -1.31
C GLY A 183 2.18 -2.62 -2.34
N TYR A 184 3.03 -1.67 -1.98
CA TYR A 184 4.14 -1.24 -2.85
C TYR A 184 5.24 -2.29 -2.92
N ARG A 185 5.90 -2.34 -4.08
CA ARG A 185 7.03 -3.22 -4.33
C ARG A 185 8.32 -2.45 -4.21
N TYR A 186 9.22 -2.97 -3.41
CA TYR A 186 10.54 -2.42 -3.19
C TYR A 186 11.62 -3.29 -3.79
N ASP A 187 12.71 -2.63 -4.16
CA ASP A 187 13.94 -3.28 -4.58
C ASP A 187 14.42 -4.24 -3.48
N PRO A 188 14.70 -5.51 -3.81
CA PRO A 188 15.22 -6.44 -2.81
C PRO A 188 16.59 -6.02 -2.23
N PHE A 189 17.37 -5.20 -2.93
CA PHE A 189 18.73 -4.82 -2.53
C PHE A 189 18.83 -3.44 -1.86
N GLN A 190 17.70 -2.78 -1.60
CA GLN A 190 17.72 -1.44 -1.02
C GLN A 190 17.95 -1.43 0.49
N LYS A 191 18.72 -0.44 0.93
CA LYS A 191 19.17 -0.27 2.32
C LYS A 191 18.34 0.74 3.12
N ARG A 192 17.28 1.32 2.53
CA ARG A 192 16.50 2.41 3.16
C ARG A 192 15.35 1.91 4.05
N LEU A 193 14.98 0.64 3.96
CA LEU A 193 14.04 0.05 4.89
C LEU A 193 14.64 -0.04 6.29
N HIS A 194 13.82 0.22 7.31
CA HIS A 194 14.19 0.04 8.71
C HIS A 194 14.65 -1.40 9.03
N ASN A 195 14.24 -2.37 8.21
CA ASN A 195 14.66 -3.77 8.27
C ASN A 195 15.06 -4.23 6.85
N PRO A 196 16.35 -4.17 6.45
CA PRO A 196 16.81 -4.66 5.16
C PRO A 196 16.64 -6.19 5.06
N ILE A 197 16.57 -6.73 3.83
CA ILE A 197 16.60 -8.18 3.65
C ILE A 197 17.95 -8.71 4.14
N PRO A 198 17.96 -9.75 4.99
CA PRO A 198 19.16 -10.48 5.32
C PRO A 198 19.88 -10.97 4.05
N GLU A 199 21.16 -10.63 3.89
CA GLU A 199 21.94 -10.92 2.67
C GLU A 199 21.99 -12.42 2.34
N ASP A 200 21.90 -13.28 3.35
CA ASP A 200 21.78 -14.74 3.25
C ASP A 200 20.55 -15.18 2.45
N ILE A 201 19.40 -14.52 2.62
CA ILE A 201 18.17 -14.85 1.89
C ILE A 201 18.28 -14.53 0.38
N LEU A 202 19.11 -13.55 0.02
CA LEU A 202 19.39 -13.21 -1.39
C LEU A 202 20.55 -14.01 -1.96
N SER A 203 21.44 -14.51 -1.10
CA SER A 203 22.61 -15.32 -1.46
C SER A 203 22.23 -16.75 -1.83
N GLU A 204 21.17 -17.29 -1.23
CA GLU A 204 20.56 -18.57 -1.61
C GLU A 204 19.37 -18.31 -2.55
N PRO A 205 19.39 -18.84 -3.78
CA PRO A 205 18.36 -18.51 -4.76
C PRO A 205 16.98 -18.97 -4.27
N PRO A 206 15.97 -18.08 -4.24
CA PRO A 206 14.69 -18.37 -3.59
C PRO A 206 13.84 -19.41 -4.33
N ILE A 207 14.20 -19.70 -5.58
CA ILE A 207 13.68 -20.79 -6.39
C ILE A 207 14.87 -21.48 -7.06
N GLU A 208 14.93 -22.80 -6.89
CA GLU A 208 15.82 -23.66 -7.64
C GLU A 208 15.17 -24.03 -8.98
N ILE A 209 15.76 -23.55 -10.07
CA ILE A 209 15.43 -23.94 -11.43
C ILE A 209 16.65 -24.62 -12.03
N THR A 210 16.46 -25.84 -12.51
CA THR A 210 17.52 -26.63 -13.12
C THR A 210 18.22 -25.83 -14.23
N ASN A 211 19.55 -25.68 -14.13
CA ASN A 211 20.42 -24.99 -15.10
C ASN A 211 20.24 -23.47 -15.22
N LEU A 212 19.59 -22.81 -14.25
CA LEU A 212 19.51 -21.35 -14.19
C LEU A 212 20.07 -20.85 -12.86
N GLN A 213 20.98 -19.88 -12.94
CA GLN A 213 21.50 -19.18 -11.78
C GLN A 213 21.06 -17.72 -11.85
N TRP A 214 20.75 -17.16 -10.69
CA TRP A 214 20.55 -15.73 -10.57
C TRP A 214 21.87 -15.02 -10.86
N GLN A 215 21.84 -13.97 -11.69
CA GLN A 215 23.00 -13.11 -11.85
C GLN A 215 23.30 -12.47 -10.49
N LYS A 216 24.44 -12.83 -9.92
CA LYS A 216 24.99 -12.12 -8.77
C LYS A 216 25.48 -10.78 -9.28
N ASP A 217 24.75 -9.72 -8.96
CA ASP A 217 25.34 -8.39 -9.04
C ASP A 217 26.45 -8.36 -7.98
N GLU A 218 27.68 -8.00 -8.38
CA GLU A 218 28.76 -7.76 -7.40
C GLU A 218 28.36 -6.52 -6.59
N PHE A 219 28.02 -6.73 -5.31
CA PHE A 219 27.58 -5.70 -4.35
C PHE A 219 28.75 -4.99 -3.67
#